data_AF-A1S0X6-F1
#
_entry.id   AF-A1S0X6-F1
#
_cell.length_a   1.000
_cell.length_b   1.000
_cell.length_c   1.000
_cell.angle_alpha   90.00
_cell.angle_beta   90.00
_cell.angle_gamma   90.00
#
_symmetry.space_group_name_H-M   'P 1'
#
loop_
_entity.id
_entity.type
_entity.pdbx_description
1 polymer ?
#
loop_
_entity_poly.entity_id
_entity_poly.type
_entity_poly.pdbx_seq_one_letter_code
_entity_poly.pdbx_strand_id
1 'polypeptide(L)'
;MARKKSYRASSPLKYEYKMYRLFGGNAPEGLIAQLVATLRSEYEKNYGFYRQAWESLKKQTWVQQLPKGEYGKLKAALNYLLKALRDKKLAPEDTLIELTKVIGLSDDVAQRLIDFVQHYC
;
A
#
# COMPACT_ATOMS: atom_id res chain seq x y z
N MET A 1 14.82 -4.90 21.69
CA MET A 1 13.35 -4.93 21.53
C MET A 1 12.97 -6.02 20.53
N ALA A 2 12.45 -7.16 20.98
CA ALA A 2 11.93 -8.18 20.07
C ALA A 2 10.68 -7.63 19.36
N ARG A 3 10.69 -7.57 18.02
CA ARG A 3 9.50 -7.17 17.24
C ARG A 3 8.33 -8.08 17.63
N LYS A 4 7.21 -7.49 18.06
CA LYS A 4 5.98 -8.21 18.39
C LYS A 4 5.61 -9.09 17.19
N LYS A 5 5.63 -10.42 17.36
CA LYS A 5 5.27 -11.35 16.29
C LYS A 5 3.79 -11.15 15.98
N SER A 6 3.47 -10.65 14.79
CA SER A 6 2.08 -10.60 14.31
C SER A 6 1.72 -11.95 13.71
N TYR A 7 0.68 -12.59 14.25
CA TYR A 7 0.09 -13.75 13.61
C TYR A 7 -0.68 -13.27 12.37
N ARG A 8 -0.46 -13.95 11.24
CA ARG A 8 -1.11 -13.66 9.95
C ARG A 8 -1.75 -14.93 9.45
N ALA A 9 -2.72 -14.80 8.54
CA ALA A 9 -3.39 -15.96 7.94
C ALA A 9 -2.40 -16.88 7.19
N SER A 10 -1.33 -16.32 6.62
CA SER A 10 -0.25 -17.09 5.99
C SER A 10 0.72 -17.76 6.98
N SER A 11 0.69 -17.43 8.27
CA SER A 11 1.66 -17.94 9.25
C SER A 11 1.63 -19.46 9.41
N PRO A 12 0.47 -20.14 9.54
CA PRO A 12 0.40 -21.60 9.60
C PRO A 12 0.93 -22.26 8.32
N LEU A 13 0.51 -21.78 7.15
CA LEU A 13 0.93 -22.33 5.85
C LEU A 13 2.44 -22.19 5.63
N LYS A 14 3.04 -21.07 6.05
CA LYS A 14 4.50 -20.87 6.01
C LYS A 14 5.22 -21.85 6.94
N TYR A 15 4.66 -22.11 8.10
CA TYR A 15 5.23 -23.06 9.05
C TYR A 15 5.16 -24.49 8.49
N GLU A 16 4.00 -24.90 7.98
CA GLU A 16 3.80 -26.20 7.36
C GLU A 16 4.71 -26.41 6.15
N TYR A 17 4.79 -25.44 5.24
CA TYR A 17 5.73 -25.46 4.11
C TYR A 17 7.18 -25.61 4.57
N LYS A 18 7.57 -24.91 5.64
CA LYS A 18 8.91 -25.04 6.22
C LYS A 18 9.15 -26.44 6.78
N MET A 19 8.18 -27.06 7.43
CA MET A 19 8.29 -28.42 7.95
C MET A 19 8.49 -29.43 6.82
N TYR A 20 7.71 -29.33 5.73
CA TYR A 20 7.92 -30.17 4.55
C TYR A 20 9.31 -29.99 3.94
N ARG A 21 9.80 -28.75 3.81
CA ARG A 21 11.16 -28.49 3.31
C ARG A 21 12.24 -29.10 4.20
N LEU A 22 12.04 -29.13 5.52
CA LEU A 22 13.03 -29.63 6.48
C LEU A 22 13.03 -31.15 6.62
N PHE A 23 11.86 -31.79 6.53
CA PHE A 23 11.71 -33.21 6.88
C PHE A 23 11.21 -34.10 5.74
N GLY A 24 10.57 -33.54 4.71
CA GLY A 24 9.94 -34.29 3.61
C GLY A 24 10.49 -33.97 2.22
N GLY A 25 11.52 -33.11 2.12
CA GLY A 25 12.09 -32.64 0.85
C GLY A 25 11.17 -31.64 0.14
N ASN A 26 10.14 -32.13 -0.54
CA ASN A 26 9.21 -31.32 -1.34
C ASN A 26 7.84 -31.19 -0.66
N ALA A 27 7.30 -29.98 -0.65
CA ALA A 27 5.94 -29.73 -0.17
C ALA A 27 4.90 -30.19 -1.21
N PRO A 28 3.72 -30.69 -0.78
CA PRO A 28 2.62 -31.01 -1.69
C PRO A 28 2.18 -29.79 -2.51
N GLU A 29 1.86 -30.00 -3.80
CA GLU A 29 1.45 -28.92 -4.69
C GLU A 29 0.22 -28.16 -4.16
N GLY A 30 -0.73 -28.86 -3.54
CA GLY A 30 -1.91 -28.25 -2.92
C GLY A 30 -1.56 -27.26 -1.81
N LEU A 31 -0.57 -27.58 -0.97
CA LEU A 31 -0.09 -26.68 0.08
C LEU A 31 0.59 -25.44 -0.52
N ILE A 32 1.40 -25.62 -1.57
CA ILE A 32 2.07 -24.52 -2.27
C ILE A 32 1.02 -23.58 -2.89
N ALA A 33 0.03 -24.13 -3.58
CA ALA A 33 -1.06 -23.35 -4.19
C ALA A 33 -1.83 -22.55 -3.13
N GLN A 34 -2.17 -23.16 -1.99
CA GLN A 34 -2.83 -22.48 -0.87
C GLN A 34 -1.97 -21.38 -0.26
N LEU A 35 -0.68 -21.63 -0.06
CA LEU A 35 0.26 -20.64 0.48
C LEU A 35 0.38 -19.44 -0.46
N VAL A 36 0.55 -19.66 -1.76
CA VAL A 36 0.63 -18.60 -2.77
C VAL A 36 -0.67 -17.81 -2.83
N ALA A 37 -1.83 -18.47 -2.86
CA ALA A 37 -3.12 -17.80 -2.88
C ALA A 37 -3.33 -16.93 -1.63
N THR A 38 -2.96 -17.44 -0.45
CA THR A 38 -3.06 -16.71 0.82
C THR A 38 -2.13 -15.50 0.84
N LEU A 39 -0.88 -15.67 0.41
CA LEU A 39 0.09 -14.57 0.30
C LEU A 39 -0.37 -13.49 -0.67
N ARG A 40 -0.94 -13.89 -1.81
CA ARG A 40 -1.51 -12.96 -2.79
C ARG A 40 -2.70 -12.20 -2.20
N SER A 41 -3.61 -12.90 -1.51
CA SER A 41 -4.75 -12.26 -0.84
C SER A 41 -4.30 -11.25 0.22
N GLU A 42 -3.30 -11.62 1.05
CA GLU A 42 -2.71 -10.71 2.02
C GLU A 42 -2.04 -9.49 1.35
N TYR A 43 -1.38 -9.70 0.23
CA TYR A 43 -0.78 -8.64 -0.56
C TYR A 43 -1.84 -7.66 -1.05
N GLU A 44 -2.88 -8.14 -1.74
CA GLU A 44 -3.94 -7.29 -2.29
C GLU A 44 -4.65 -6.49 -1.20
N LYS A 45 -5.00 -7.14 -0.07
CA LYS A 45 -5.71 -6.50 1.04
C LYS A 45 -4.92 -5.40 1.76
N ASN A 46 -3.60 -5.55 1.86
CA ASN A 46 -2.77 -4.67 2.69
C ASN A 46 -1.95 -3.67 1.88
N TYR A 47 -1.46 -4.04 0.70
CA TYR A 47 -0.51 -3.23 -0.07
C TYR A 47 -0.88 -3.06 -1.54
N GLY A 48 -1.56 -4.04 -2.15
CA GLY A 48 -1.91 -4.04 -3.57
C GLY A 48 -2.66 -2.77 -3.98
N PHE A 49 -3.69 -2.41 -3.21
CA PHE A 49 -4.45 -1.17 -3.42
C PHE A 49 -3.57 0.10 -3.49
N TYR A 50 -2.69 0.30 -2.50
CA TYR A 50 -1.78 1.45 -2.46
C TYR A 50 -0.79 1.44 -3.63
N ARG A 51 -0.28 0.26 -4.00
CA ARG A 51 0.63 0.13 -5.15
C ARG A 51 -0.07 0.47 -6.45
N GLN A 52 -1.27 -0.05 -6.68
CA GLN A 52 -2.04 0.22 -7.89
C GLN A 52 -2.36 1.71 -8.04
N ALA A 53 -2.74 2.36 -6.93
CA ALA A 53 -2.97 3.80 -6.92
C ALA A 53 -1.69 4.59 -7.26
N TRP A 54 -0.55 4.20 -6.70
CA TRP A 54 0.75 4.82 -7.01
C TRP A 54 1.14 4.64 -8.49
N GLU A 55 1.00 3.42 -9.02
CA GLU A 55 1.28 3.15 -10.43
C GLU A 55 0.35 3.93 -11.37
N SER A 56 -0.90 4.16 -10.96
CA SER A 56 -1.86 4.98 -11.70
C SER A 56 -1.53 6.47 -11.61
N LEU A 57 -1.15 6.96 -10.44
CA LEU A 57 -0.75 8.35 -10.22
C LEU A 57 0.48 8.73 -11.06
N LYS A 58 1.49 7.86 -11.15
CA LYS A 58 2.68 8.11 -11.99
C LYS A 58 2.38 8.28 -13.48
N LYS A 59 1.25 7.77 -13.96
CA LYS A 59 0.83 7.91 -15.36
C LYS A 59 0.26 9.29 -15.66
N GLN A 60 -0.05 10.09 -14.62
CA GLN A 60 -0.54 11.45 -14.79
C GLN A 60 0.57 12.36 -15.33
N THR A 61 0.23 13.17 -16.33
CA THR A 61 1.17 14.05 -17.04
C THR A 61 1.84 15.06 -16.09
N TRP A 62 1.09 15.61 -15.15
CA TRP A 62 1.61 16.56 -14.16
C TRP A 62 2.60 15.91 -13.18
N VAL A 63 2.48 14.61 -12.88
CA VAL A 63 3.43 13.88 -12.01
C VAL A 63 4.75 13.64 -12.73
N GLN A 64 4.71 13.39 -14.04
CA GLN A 64 5.90 13.16 -14.85
C GLN A 64 6.77 14.42 -14.99
N GLN A 65 6.16 15.60 -14.87
CA GLN A 65 6.84 16.90 -14.88
C GLN A 65 7.51 17.24 -13.54
N LEU A 66 7.14 16.55 -12.45
CA LEU A 66 7.70 16.83 -11.14
C LEU A 66 9.11 16.25 -10.96
N PRO A 67 9.98 16.93 -10.19
CA PRO A 67 11.29 16.40 -9.83
C PRO A 67 11.16 15.05 -9.11
N LYS A 68 12.02 14.09 -9.44
CA LYS A 68 12.02 12.75 -8.80
C LYS A 68 12.18 12.81 -7.27
N GLY A 69 12.79 13.87 -6.74
CA GLY A 69 12.90 14.11 -5.29
C GLY A 69 11.54 14.28 -4.60
N GLU A 70 10.52 14.80 -5.31
CA GLU A 70 9.17 15.01 -4.77
C GLU A 70 8.33 13.72 -4.73
N TYR A 71 8.77 12.66 -5.41
CA TYR A 71 8.01 11.40 -5.51
C TYR A 71 7.84 10.72 -4.14
N GLY A 72 8.81 10.90 -3.24
CA GLY A 72 8.71 10.44 -1.86
C GLY A 72 7.54 11.09 -1.13
N LYS A 73 7.42 12.42 -1.23
CA LYS A 73 6.34 13.20 -0.61
C LYS A 73 4.99 12.86 -1.23
N LEU A 74 4.91 12.79 -2.55
CA LEU A 74 3.70 12.39 -3.28
C LEU A 74 3.20 11.01 -2.85
N LYS A 75 4.11 10.03 -2.73
CA LYS A 75 3.74 8.69 -2.32
C LYS A 75 3.27 8.65 -0.86
N ALA A 76 3.89 9.42 0.02
CA ALA A 76 3.47 9.55 1.41
C ALA A 76 2.06 10.18 1.50
N ALA A 77 1.84 11.27 0.78
CA ALA A 77 0.56 11.97 0.67
C ALA A 77 -0.54 11.07 0.11
N LEU A 78 -0.28 10.35 -0.99
CA LEU A 78 -1.22 9.41 -1.56
C LEU A 78 -1.63 8.32 -0.55
N ASN A 79 -0.66 7.73 0.16
CA ASN A 79 -0.95 6.71 1.16
C ASN A 79 -1.78 7.25 2.33
N TYR A 80 -1.50 8.49 2.76
CA TYR A 80 -2.29 9.16 3.79
C TYR A 80 -3.75 9.32 3.34
N LEU A 81 -3.98 9.85 2.14
CA LEU A 81 -5.31 10.07 1.56
C LEU A 81 -6.10 8.77 1.41
N LEU A 82 -5.47 7.74 0.85
CA LEU A 82 -6.10 6.43 0.66
C LEU A 82 -6.45 5.76 1.99
N LYS A 83 -5.63 5.96 3.03
CA LYS A 83 -5.93 5.49 4.37
C LYS A 83 -7.10 6.27 4.98
N ALA A 84 -7.10 7.59 4.85
CA ALA A 84 -8.19 8.44 5.33
C ALA A 84 -9.54 8.11 4.65
N LEU A 85 -9.52 7.77 3.36
CA LEU A 85 -10.69 7.28 2.62
C LEU A 85 -11.20 5.96 3.19
N ARG A 86 -10.30 4.99 3.36
CA ARG A 86 -10.63 3.67 3.92
C ARG A 86 -11.24 3.78 5.31
N ASP A 87 -10.73 4.70 6.12
CA ASP A 87 -11.18 4.94 7.49
C ASP A 87 -12.43 5.87 7.56
N LYS A 88 -12.95 6.34 6.40
CA LYS A 88 -14.10 7.28 6.26
C LYS A 88 -13.92 8.59 7.04
N LYS A 89 -12.70 9.14 7.05
CA LYS A 89 -12.32 10.33 7.83
C LYS A 89 -11.86 11.53 7.00
N LEU A 90 -12.23 11.64 5.73
CA LEU A 90 -11.86 12.82 4.93
C LEU A 90 -12.77 14.00 5.23
N ALA A 91 -12.32 14.86 6.15
CA ALA A 91 -12.65 16.28 6.09
C ALA A 91 -11.70 16.93 5.05
N PRO A 92 -12.24 17.56 3.98
CA PRO A 92 -11.42 18.13 2.91
C PRO A 92 -10.41 19.19 3.40
N GLU A 93 -10.81 20.00 4.38
CA GLU A 93 -10.02 21.12 4.91
C GLU A 93 -8.80 20.64 5.71
N ASP A 94 -8.99 19.68 6.62
CA ASP A 94 -7.90 19.09 7.41
C ASP A 94 -6.88 18.36 6.52
N THR A 95 -7.38 17.79 5.41
CA THR A 95 -6.57 17.03 4.47
C THR A 95 -5.59 17.94 3.74
N LEU A 96 -6.03 19.08 3.23
CA LEU A 96 -5.16 20.03 2.53
C LEU A 96 -4.06 20.57 3.46
N ILE A 97 -4.40 20.83 4.73
CA ILE A 97 -3.45 21.28 5.76
C ILE A 97 -2.38 20.23 6.01
N GLU A 98 -2.74 18.96 6.16
CA GLU A 98 -1.77 17.88 6.37
C GLU A 98 -0.81 17.75 5.17
N LEU A 99 -1.34 17.77 3.94
CA LEU A 99 -0.54 17.63 2.73
C LEU A 99 0.46 18.76 2.53
N THR A 100 0.05 19.99 2.87
CA THR A 100 0.86 21.20 2.63
C THR A 100 1.80 21.50 3.79
N LYS A 101 1.32 21.45 5.04
CA LYS A 101 2.10 21.84 6.22
C LYS A 101 2.92 20.71 6.83
N VAL A 102 2.43 19.47 6.79
CA VAL A 102 3.13 18.33 7.41
C VAL A 102 3.99 17.61 6.38
N ILE A 103 3.42 17.30 5.21
CA ILE A 103 4.15 16.59 4.16
C ILE A 103 5.03 17.54 3.32
N GLY A 104 4.60 18.80 3.14
CA GLY A 104 5.36 19.80 2.39
C GLY A 104 5.18 19.70 0.88
N LEU A 105 3.97 19.38 0.41
CA LEU A 105 3.57 19.55 -0.98
C LEU A 105 3.12 20.98 -1.23
N SER A 106 3.33 21.49 -2.45
CA SER A 106 2.71 22.75 -2.88
C SER A 106 1.19 22.61 -3.00
N ASP A 107 0.45 23.68 -2.73
CA ASP A 107 -1.02 23.70 -2.75
C ASP A 107 -1.61 23.17 -4.08
N ASP A 108 -1.08 23.55 -5.24
CA ASP A 108 -1.54 23.04 -6.56
C ASP A 108 -1.40 21.51 -6.67
N VAL A 109 -0.26 20.97 -6.25
CA VAL A 109 0.00 19.52 -6.26
C VAL A 109 -0.88 18.79 -5.23
N ALA A 110 -1.07 19.38 -4.05
CA ALA A 110 -1.93 18.82 -3.02
C ALA A 110 -3.39 18.73 -3.49
N GLN A 111 -3.90 19.78 -4.12
CA GLN A 111 -5.26 19.80 -4.67
C GLN A 111 -5.44 18.77 -5.79
N ARG A 112 -4.52 18.74 -6.77
CA ARG A 112 -4.56 17.73 -7.86
C ARG A 112 -4.51 16.30 -7.34
N LEU A 113 -3.78 16.08 -6.23
CA LEU A 113 -3.70 14.76 -5.61
C LEU A 113 -5.01 14.39 -4.90
N ILE A 114 -5.66 15.33 -4.22
CA ILE A 114 -6.98 15.14 -3.62
C ILE A 114 -7.99 14.80 -4.73
N ASP A 115 -8.03 15.58 -5.79
CA ASP A 115 -8.93 15.37 -6.94
C ASP A 115 -8.68 13.99 -7.59
N PHE A 116 -7.41 13.62 -7.77
CA PHE A 116 -7.05 12.28 -8.26
C PHE A 116 -7.62 11.18 -7.36
N VAL A 117 -7.47 11.30 -6.05
CA VAL A 117 -7.94 10.28 -5.09
C VAL A 117 -9.47 10.20 -5.05
N GLN A 118 -10.18 11.32 -5.20
CA GLN A 118 -11.64 11.35 -5.28
C GLN A 118 -12.19 10.67 -6.53
N HIS A 119 -11.47 10.73 -7.66
CA HIS A 119 -11.88 10.06 -8.91
C HIS A 119 -11.36 8.64 -9.07
N TYR A 120 -10.37 8.24 -8.26
CA TYR A 120 -9.76 6.90 -8.31
C TYR A 120 -10.57 5.83 -7.56
N CYS A 121 -11.31 6.23 -6.52
CA CYS A 121 -12.14 5.35 -5.69
C CYS A 121 -13.62 5.46 -6.07
#